data_AF-A0A1V5HF65-F1
#
_entry.id   AF-A0A1V5HF65-F1
#
_cell.length_a   1.000
_cell.length_b   1.000
_cell.length_c   1.000
_cell.angle_alpha   90.00
_cell.angle_beta   90.00
_cell.angle_gamma   90.00
#
_symmetry.space_group_name_H-M   'P 1'
#
loop_
_entity.id
_entity.type
_entity.pdbx_description
1 polymer ?
#
loop_
_entity_poly.entity_id
_entity_poly.type
_entity_poly.pdbx_seq_one_letter_code
_entity_poly.pdbx_strand_id
1 'polypeptide(L)' 'MTVFSAGAYGFVMSSQYNSRPRAAEVLVEGDAWRVIRRRETYDDLFAAECDV' A
#
# COMPACT_ATOMS: atom_id res chain seq x y z
N MET A 1 15.28 7.37 6.65
CA MET A 1 15.80 7.16 5.29
C MET A 1 14.66 7.34 4.31
N THR A 2 14.90 8.00 3.18
CA THR A 2 13.92 8.24 2.12
C THR A 2 14.44 7.66 0.81
N VAL A 3 13.54 7.08 0.01
CA VAL A 3 13.81 6.72 -1.38
C VAL A 3 13.09 7.73 -2.27
N PHE A 4 13.86 8.50 -3.05
CA PHE A 4 13.31 9.47 -3.98
C PHE A 4 12.85 8.80 -5.27
N SER A 5 12.02 9.51 -6.05
CA SER A 5 11.57 9.08 -7.39
C SER A 5 10.79 7.76 -7.43
N ALA A 6 10.16 7.35 -6.31
CA ALA A 6 9.34 6.14 -6.23
C ALA A 6 7.87 6.34 -6.66
N GLY A 7 7.50 7.53 -7.14
CA GLY A 7 6.11 7.88 -7.48
C GLY A 7 5.57 7.24 -8.77
N ALA A 8 6.44 6.88 -9.71
CA ALA A 8 6.08 6.17 -10.92
C ALA A 8 6.64 4.73 -10.87
N TYR A 9 5.83 3.75 -11.27
CA TYR A 9 6.19 2.32 -11.29
C TYR A 9 6.58 1.71 -9.92
N GLY A 10 6.47 2.46 -8.81
CA GLY A 10 6.73 1.95 -7.46
C GLY A 10 5.56 1.10 -6.94
N PHE A 11 4.51 1.76 -6.46
CA PHE A 11 3.36 1.06 -5.88
C PHE A 11 2.67 0.11 -6.86
N VAL A 12 2.56 0.49 -8.13
CA VAL A 12 1.90 -0.33 -9.16
C VAL A 12 2.60 -1.65 -9.44
N MET A 13 3.89 -1.79 -9.10
CA MET A 13 4.63 -3.06 -9.18
C MET A 13 4.85 -3.71 -7.81
N SER A 14 4.27 -3.16 -6.73
CA SER A 14 4.37 -3.75 -5.40
C SER A 14 3.57 -5.05 -5.30
N SER A 15 4.08 -5.99 -4.51
CA SER A 15 3.51 -7.33 -4.37
C SER A 15 3.40 -7.75 -2.90
N GLN A 16 2.61 -8.79 -2.66
CA GLN A 16 2.46 -9.43 -1.35
C GLN A 16 3.47 -10.54 -1.09
N TYR A 17 4.59 -10.52 -1.80
CA TYR A 17 5.61 -11.55 -1.64
C TYR A 17 6.07 -11.64 -0.17
N ASN A 18 6.21 -12.87 0.33
CA ASN A 18 6.41 -13.17 1.76
C ASN A 18 5.25 -12.76 2.67
N SER A 19 4.01 -12.78 2.16
CA SER A 19 2.80 -12.45 2.92
C SER A 19 2.90 -11.08 3.60
N ARG A 20 3.52 -10.11 2.92
CA ARG A 20 3.68 -8.75 3.43
C ARG A 20 2.57 -7.87 2.86
N PRO A 21 1.69 -7.26 3.67
CA PRO A 21 0.67 -6.36 3.15
C PRO A 21 1.28 -5.09 2.52
N ARG A 22 0.70 -4.58 1.41
CA ARG A 22 1.18 -3.35 0.77
C ARG A 22 1.04 -2.15 1.71
N ALA A 23 1.94 -1.20 1.49
CA ALA A 23 1.99 0.05 2.26
C ALA A 23 0.74 0.92 2.05
N ALA A 24 0.48 1.82 3.00
CA ALA A 24 -0.46 2.91 2.77
C ALA A 24 0.16 3.97 1.84
N GLU A 25 -0.69 4.66 1.10
CA GLU A 25 -0.32 5.85 0.31
C GLU A 25 -1.04 7.07 0.89
N VAL A 26 -0.27 8.13 1.11
CA VAL A 26 -0.77 9.42 1.60
C VAL A 26 -0.52 10.49 0.54
N LEU A 27 -1.48 11.39 0.41
CA LEU A 27 -1.36 12.58 -0.42
C LEU A 27 -1.28 13.80 0.48
N VAL A 28 -0.27 14.63 0.25
CA VAL A 28 -0.03 15.89 0.96
C VAL A 28 -0.39 17.05 0.03
N GLU A 29 -1.19 17.99 0.50
CA GLU A 29 -1.61 19.20 -0.20
C GLU A 29 -1.45 20.40 0.76
N GLY A 30 -0.41 21.22 0.55
CA GLY A 30 -0.05 22.29 1.48
C GLY A 30 0.31 21.75 2.86
N ASP A 31 -0.35 22.26 3.91
CA ASP A 31 -0.15 21.85 5.31
C ASP A 31 -1.05 20.69 5.75
N ALA A 32 -1.86 20.14 4.84
CA ALA A 32 -2.78 19.04 5.12
C ALA A 32 -2.37 17.76 4.38
N TRP A 33 -2.79 16.61 4.91
CA TRP A 33 -2.58 15.31 4.28
C TRP A 33 -3.80 14.41 4.48
N ARG A 34 -3.96 13.43 3.58
CA ARG A 34 -5.00 12.39 3.69
C ARG A 34 -4.48 11.04 3.20
N VAL A 35 -5.03 9.96 3.74
CA VAL A 35 -4.80 8.60 3.23
C VAL A 35 -5.59 8.45 1.94
N ILE A 36 -4.91 8.20 0.82
CA ILE A 36 -5.54 7.92 -0.47
C ILE A 36 -5.63 6.42 -0.75
N ARG A 37 -4.78 5.63 -0.10
CA ARG A 37 -4.86 4.17 -0.08
C ARG A 37 -4.53 3.65 1.31
N ARG A 38 -5.45 2.92 1.92
CA ARG A 38 -5.20 2.28 3.23
C ARG A 38 -4.13 1.20 3.11
N ARG A 39 -3.39 0.99 4.19
CA ARG A 39 -2.52 -0.19 4.32
C ARG A 39 -3.39 -1.43 4.22
N GLU A 40 -2.88 -2.44 3.54
CA GLU A 40 -3.51 -3.77 3.57
C GLU A 40 -3.25 -4.44 4.93
N THR A 41 -4.15 -5.33 5.28
CA THR A 41 -4.12 -6.15 6.50
C THR A 41 -3.81 -7.60 6.12
N TYR A 42 -3.58 -8.45 7.12
CA TYR A 42 -3.43 -9.88 6.86
C TYR A 42 -4.75 -10.50 6.36
N ASP A 43 -5.90 -10.03 6.85
CA ASP A 43 -7.20 -10.50 6.38
C ASP A 43 -7.40 -10.21 4.89
N ASP A 44 -6.94 -9.05 4.41
CA ASP A 44 -6.96 -8.72 2.97
C ASP A 44 -6.09 -9.68 2.13
N LEU A 45 -5.07 -10.33 2.71
CA LEU A 45 -4.24 -11.30 1.99
C LEU A 45 -4.97 -12.61 1.75
N PHE A 46 -5.85 -13.00 2.68
CA PHE A 46 -6.55 -14.29 2.66
C PHE A 46 -8.02 -14.15 2.26
N ALA A 47 -8.46 -12.93 1.94
CA ALA A 47 -9.85 -12.64 1.62
C ALA A 47 -10.36 -13.46 0.43
N ALA A 48 -9.48 -13.82 -0.52
CA ALA A 48 -9.87 -14.64 -1.68
C ALA A 48 -9.95 -16.14 -1.36
N GLU A 49 -9.37 -16.58 -0.24
CA GLU A 49 -9.28 -17.97 0.20
C GLU A 49 -10.30 -18.32 1.28
N CYS A 50 -10.85 -17.32 1.99
CA CYS A 50 -11.77 -17.52 3.10
C CYS A 50 -13.26 -17.62 2.71
N ASP A 51 -13.62 -17.39 1.45
CA ASP A 51 -15.01 -17.51 0.94
C ASP A 51 -15.35 -18.95 0.48
N VAL A 52 -15.18 -19.94 1.36
CA VAL A 52 -15.61 -21.35 1.15
C VAL A 52 -16.44 -21.88 2.31
#